data_AF-A0A950Z5F4-F1
#
_entry.id   AF-A0A950Z5F4-F1
#
_cell.length_a   1.000
_cell.length_b   1.000
_cell.length_c   1.000
_cell.angle_alpha   90.00
_cell.angle_beta   90.00
_cell.angle_gamma   90.00
#
_symmetry.space_group_name_H-M   'P 1'
#
loop_
_entity.id
_entity.type
_entity.pdbx_description
1 polymer ?
#
loop_
_entity_poly.entity_id
_entity_poly.type
_entity_poly.pdbx_seq_one_letter_code
_entity_poly.pdbx_strand_id
1 'polypeptide(L)'
;MVGLPLSLRLEHSNTEKVIDLLRRAKTPTQTPILSPADQLLSGNPPLIKFADVQRAGFPVVVWTIDDPLRMRQLIEQRIDGIISDRPDLLRQELTTARRLAPQDAGYFDRFDAEGHRGGRDLRPENTLPAFEAGLDNLITTIETDTGVTADHVSLISHEQFINPQTCRANDVSEYSETNKIWIKDITMAEAQRRFTCDKTFRGANQKNDLTLSPVAVEFAHEKGLLSPYVPTNVEQLYDFVSFYAT
;
A
#
# COMPACT_ATOMS: atom_id res chain seq x y z
N MET A 1 49.82 -11.34 -36.09
CA MET A 1 48.73 -10.34 -36.16
C MET A 1 47.57 -11.03 -36.84
N VAL A 2 46.41 -11.22 -36.24
CA VAL A 2 45.55 -10.23 -35.58
C VAL A 2 44.82 -10.92 -34.42
N GLY A 3 44.98 -10.42 -33.19
CA GLY A 3 44.10 -10.78 -32.08
C GLY A 3 42.91 -9.83 -32.11
N LEU A 4 41.69 -10.36 -32.28
CA LEU A 4 40.48 -9.61 -32.01
C LEU A 4 40.36 -9.36 -30.50
N PRO A 5 39.95 -8.16 -30.05
CA PRO A 5 39.66 -7.96 -28.64
C PRO A 5 38.33 -8.64 -28.31
N LEU A 6 38.38 -9.59 -27.38
CA LEU A 6 37.19 -10.07 -26.67
C LEU A 6 36.65 -8.88 -25.86
N SER A 7 35.67 -8.13 -26.38
CA SER A 7 34.87 -7.29 -25.50
C SER A 7 34.01 -8.23 -24.66
N LEU A 8 34.51 -8.62 -23.49
CA LEU A 8 33.69 -9.15 -22.42
C LEU A 8 32.64 -8.08 -22.08
N ARG A 9 31.44 -8.19 -22.65
CA ARG A 9 30.29 -7.49 -22.09
C ARG A 9 30.08 -8.12 -20.72
N LEU A 10 30.48 -7.41 -19.66
CA LEU A 10 30.08 -7.77 -18.31
C LEU A 10 28.56 -7.77 -18.30
N GLU A 11 27.93 -8.94 -18.15
CA GLU A 11 26.49 -8.99 -17.95
C GLU A 11 26.19 -8.27 -16.64
N HIS A 12 25.49 -7.14 -16.73
CA HIS A 12 25.07 -6.40 -15.54
C HIS A 12 24.22 -7.30 -14.65
N SER A 13 24.52 -7.28 -13.35
CA SER A 13 23.70 -7.90 -12.32
C SER A 13 22.28 -7.34 -12.38
N ASN A 14 21.31 -8.08 -11.83
CA ASN A 14 19.93 -7.59 -11.73
C ASN A 14 19.85 -6.27 -10.95
N THR A 15 20.71 -6.09 -9.95
CA THR A 15 20.82 -4.84 -9.17
C THR A 15 21.26 -3.67 -10.05
N GLU A 16 22.30 -3.83 -10.87
CA GLU A 16 22.75 -2.78 -11.79
C GLU A 16 21.69 -2.43 -12.84
N LYS A 17 21.00 -3.44 -13.39
CA LYS A 17 19.90 -3.21 -14.34
C LYS A 17 18.77 -2.37 -13.72
N VAL A 18 18.41 -2.65 -12.46
CA VAL A 18 17.41 -1.86 -11.72
C VAL A 18 17.90 -0.44 -11.48
N ILE A 19 19.15 -0.26 -11.04
CA ILE A 19 19.73 1.06 -10.82
C ILE A 19 19.72 1.89 -12.12
N ASP A 20 20.05 1.30 -13.26
CA ASP A 20 20.03 1.99 -14.55
C ASP A 20 18.61 2.36 -15.01
N LEU A 21 17.60 1.55 -14.67
CA LEU A 21 16.19 1.92 -14.84
C LEU A 21 15.83 3.14 -13.98
N LEU A 22 16.18 3.11 -12.69
CA LEU A 22 15.89 4.20 -11.76
C LEU A 22 16.60 5.50 -12.16
N ARG A 23 17.84 5.43 -12.63
CA ARG A 23 18.56 6.61 -13.16
C ARG A 23 17.87 7.24 -14.37
N ARG A 24 17.30 6.43 -15.27
CA ARG A 24 16.55 6.93 -16.43
C ARG A 24 15.20 7.54 -16.05
N ALA A 25 14.58 7.03 -14.99
CA ALA A 25 13.31 7.55 -14.47
C ALA A 25 13.49 8.81 -13.59
N LYS A 26 14.68 9.03 -13.03
CA LYS A 26 14.98 10.19 -12.19
C LYS A 26 14.87 11.50 -12.97
N THR A 27 14.15 12.46 -12.38
CA THR A 27 14.05 13.83 -12.88
C THR A 27 14.72 14.80 -11.89
N PRO A 28 14.92 16.09 -12.26
CA PRO A 28 15.48 17.07 -11.33
C PRO A 28 14.64 17.28 -10.05
N THR A 29 13.33 17.02 -10.13
CA THR A 29 12.39 17.25 -9.02
C THR A 29 11.90 15.96 -8.36
N GLN A 30 12.15 14.79 -8.96
CA GLN A 30 11.63 13.51 -8.47
C GLN A 30 12.69 12.42 -8.51
N THR A 31 12.94 11.82 -7.35
CA THR A 31 13.74 10.60 -7.22
C THR A 31 12.79 9.41 -7.12
N PRO A 32 12.88 8.41 -8.02
CA PRO A 32 12.04 7.23 -7.95
C PRO A 32 12.41 6.38 -6.73
N ILE A 33 11.39 5.73 -6.16
CA ILE A 33 11.51 4.73 -5.12
C ILE A 33 11.42 3.35 -5.78
N LEU A 34 12.24 2.41 -5.32
CA LEU A 34 12.08 1.00 -5.68
C LEU A 34 11.21 0.32 -4.63
N SER A 35 10.08 -0.25 -5.04
CA SER A 35 9.22 -1.03 -4.15
C SER A 35 9.15 -2.50 -4.57
N PRO A 36 10.13 -3.34 -4.17
CA PRO A 36 10.21 -4.73 -4.59
C PRO A 36 9.41 -5.64 -3.66
N ALA A 37 9.01 -6.80 -4.17
CA ALA A 37 8.56 -7.90 -3.33
C ALA A 37 9.72 -8.47 -2.48
N ASP A 38 9.47 -8.86 -1.23
CA ASP A 38 10.51 -9.35 -0.29
C ASP A 38 11.36 -10.51 -0.83
N GLN A 39 10.76 -11.38 -1.66
CA GLN A 39 11.45 -12.52 -2.26
C GLN A 39 12.63 -12.09 -3.14
N LEU A 40 12.61 -10.86 -3.68
CA LEU A 40 13.71 -10.31 -4.49
C LEU A 40 14.89 -9.85 -3.62
N LEU A 41 14.64 -9.52 -2.36
CA LEU A 41 15.65 -9.08 -1.39
C LEU A 41 16.21 -10.22 -0.55
N SER A 42 15.60 -11.40 -0.64
CA SER A 42 15.93 -12.60 0.13
C SER A 42 16.86 -13.54 -0.65
N GLY A 43 17.54 -14.44 0.07
CA GLY A 43 18.45 -15.45 -0.49
C GLY A 43 19.94 -15.10 -0.36
N ASN A 44 20.80 -16.04 -0.75
CA ASN A 44 22.26 -15.85 -0.69
C ASN A 44 22.94 -16.34 -1.99
N PRO A 45 23.33 -15.43 -2.90
CA PRO A 45 23.08 -13.98 -2.86
C PRO A 45 21.62 -13.63 -3.18
N PRO A 46 21.10 -12.47 -2.72
CA PRO A 46 19.78 -12.02 -3.11
C PRO A 46 19.74 -11.58 -4.57
N LEU A 47 18.54 -11.60 -5.17
CA LEU A 47 18.34 -11.21 -6.57
C LEU A 47 18.58 -9.70 -6.77
N ILE A 48 18.14 -8.89 -5.81
CA ILE A 48 18.37 -7.44 -5.73
C ILE A 48 19.04 -7.14 -4.39
N LYS A 49 20.21 -6.50 -4.43
CA LYS A 49 20.91 -5.99 -3.25
C LYS A 49 20.43 -4.58 -2.95
N PHE A 50 19.41 -4.43 -2.10
CA PHE A 50 18.83 -3.11 -1.83
C PHE A 50 19.86 -2.10 -1.28
N ALA A 51 20.84 -2.55 -0.50
CA ALA A 51 21.92 -1.67 -0.02
C ALA A 51 22.73 -1.02 -1.15
N ASP A 52 22.88 -1.69 -2.30
CA ASP A 52 23.54 -1.12 -3.48
C ASP A 52 22.63 -0.12 -4.21
N VAL A 53 21.31 -0.35 -4.20
CA VAL A 53 20.29 0.59 -4.71
C VAL A 53 20.25 1.87 -3.87
N GLN A 54 20.24 1.73 -2.54
CA GLN A 54 20.33 2.84 -1.59
C GLN A 54 21.62 3.64 -1.77
N ARG A 55 22.77 2.97 -1.94
CA ARG A 55 24.06 3.65 -2.20
C ARG A 55 24.07 4.40 -3.53
N ALA A 56 23.27 3.97 -4.51
CA ALA A 56 23.06 4.70 -5.76
C ALA A 56 22.10 5.90 -5.62
N GLY A 57 21.56 6.14 -4.42
CA GLY A 57 20.73 7.29 -4.09
C GLY A 57 19.24 7.10 -4.34
N PHE A 58 18.75 5.85 -4.37
CA PHE A 58 17.34 5.52 -4.54
C PHE A 58 16.79 4.83 -3.29
N PRO A 59 15.71 5.36 -2.68
CA PRO A 59 15.07 4.70 -1.55
C PRO A 59 14.47 3.35 -1.94
N VAL A 60 14.42 2.41 -0.98
CA VAL A 60 13.79 1.10 -1.16
C VAL A 60 12.72 0.88 -0.10
N VAL A 61 11.48 0.66 -0.55
CA VAL A 61 10.30 0.42 0.30
C VAL A 61 9.70 -0.95 -0.04
N VAL A 62 9.99 -1.97 0.77
CA VAL A 62 9.68 -3.36 0.44
C VAL A 62 8.22 -3.72 0.76
N TRP A 63 7.57 -4.49 -0.11
CA TRP A 63 6.23 -5.04 0.12
C TRP A 63 6.19 -6.57 0.00
N THR A 64 5.16 -7.24 0.49
CA THR A 64 4.37 -6.86 1.67
C THR A 64 4.98 -7.62 2.85
N ILE A 65 5.29 -6.94 3.95
CA ILE A 65 5.89 -7.58 5.13
C ILE A 65 4.89 -7.53 6.28
N ASP A 66 4.42 -8.70 6.72
CA ASP A 66 3.48 -8.82 7.85
C ASP A 66 4.04 -9.63 9.01
N ASP A 67 5.19 -10.28 8.81
CA ASP A 67 5.90 -11.04 9.83
C ASP A 67 6.80 -10.11 10.68
N PRO A 68 6.58 -9.99 12.01
CA PRO A 68 7.37 -9.11 12.86
C PRO A 68 8.85 -9.45 12.93
N LEU A 69 9.22 -10.73 12.77
CA LEU A 69 10.64 -11.11 12.74
C LEU A 69 11.31 -10.56 11.48
N ARG A 70 10.66 -10.68 10.33
CA ARG A 70 11.15 -10.12 9.06
C ARG A 70 11.18 -8.59 9.08
N MET A 71 10.16 -7.92 9.65
CA MET A 71 10.16 -6.47 9.86
C MET A 71 11.42 -6.02 10.63
N ARG A 72 11.70 -6.67 11.78
CA ARG A 72 12.89 -6.37 12.59
C ARG A 72 14.19 -6.53 11.81
N GLN A 73 14.33 -7.63 11.07
CA GLN A 73 15.52 -7.87 10.25
C GLN A 73 15.74 -6.76 9.22
N LEU A 74 14.69 -6.32 8.53
CA LEU A 74 14.78 -5.27 7.52
C LEU A 74 15.10 -3.90 8.14
N ILE A 75 14.50 -3.58 9.29
CA ILE A 75 14.79 -2.36 10.06
C ILE A 75 16.24 -2.36 10.54
N GLU A 76 16.74 -3.47 11.09
CA GLU A 76 18.14 -3.64 11.51
C GLU A 76 19.11 -3.51 10.33
N GLN A 77 18.71 -3.97 9.14
CA GLN A 77 19.47 -3.82 7.90
C GLN A 77 19.30 -2.44 7.24
N ARG A 78 18.57 -1.51 7.87
CA ARG A 78 18.41 -0.11 7.45
C ARG A 78 17.65 0.05 6.12
N ILE A 79 16.61 -0.76 5.90
CA ILE A 79 15.65 -0.51 4.80
C ILE A 79 15.00 0.87 4.98
N ASP A 80 14.63 1.55 3.89
CA ASP A 80 14.04 2.91 3.98
C ASP A 80 12.56 2.89 4.36
N GLY A 81 11.84 1.83 4.00
CA GLY A 81 10.43 1.69 4.33
C GLY A 81 9.89 0.27 4.16
N ILE A 82 8.69 0.06 4.68
CA ILE A 82 7.94 -1.21 4.63
C ILE A 82 6.47 -0.90 4.32
N ILE A 83 5.93 -1.60 3.34
CA ILE A 83 4.49 -1.70 3.06
C ILE A 83 3.95 -2.95 3.76
N SER A 84 2.91 -2.80 4.58
CA SER A 84 2.36 -3.89 5.41
C SER A 84 0.82 -3.92 5.40
N ASP A 85 0.24 -5.13 5.38
CA ASP A 85 -1.18 -5.36 5.67
C ASP A 85 -1.49 -5.12 7.15
N ARG A 86 -0.44 -5.13 8.00
CA ARG A 86 -0.45 -5.07 9.46
C ARG A 86 0.28 -3.83 9.99
N PRO A 87 -0.28 -2.62 9.79
CA PRO A 87 0.33 -1.39 10.28
C PRO A 87 0.48 -1.36 11.81
N ASP A 88 -0.35 -2.11 12.54
CA ASP A 88 -0.25 -2.31 13.99
C ASP A 88 1.06 -3.00 14.40
N LEU A 89 1.42 -4.07 13.70
CA LEU A 89 2.68 -4.79 13.94
C LEU A 89 3.89 -3.96 13.51
N LEU A 90 3.81 -3.31 12.34
CA LEU A 90 4.88 -2.44 11.86
C LEU A 90 5.16 -1.29 12.86
N ARG A 91 4.10 -0.67 13.38
CA ARG A 91 4.20 0.38 14.39
C ARG A 91 4.85 -0.12 15.68
N GLN A 92 4.48 -1.32 16.13
CA GLN A 92 5.07 -1.94 17.32
C GLN A 92 6.57 -2.17 17.14
N GLU A 93 6.99 -2.70 16.00
CA GLU A 93 8.41 -2.99 15.72
C GLU A 93 9.23 -1.71 15.56
N LEU A 94 8.70 -0.68 14.88
CA LEU A 94 9.36 0.63 14.78
C LEU A 94 9.50 1.31 16.15
N THR A 95 8.47 1.25 16.99
CA THR A 95 8.52 1.80 18.36
C THR A 95 9.58 1.08 19.19
N THR A 96 9.64 -0.25 19.09
CA THR A 96 10.63 -1.06 19.79
C THR A 96 12.04 -0.75 19.31
N ALA A 97 12.27 -0.71 18.00
CA ALA A 97 13.57 -0.39 17.40
C ALA A 97 14.05 1.01 17.79
N ARG A 98 13.16 2.02 17.73
CA ARG A 98 13.47 3.41 18.14
C ARG A 98 13.90 3.49 19.61
N ARG A 99 13.23 2.75 20.50
CA ARG A 99 13.58 2.71 21.92
C ARG A 99 14.94 2.05 22.17
N LEU A 100 15.28 1.02 21.41
CA LEU A 100 16.56 0.30 21.53
C LEU A 100 17.74 1.06 20.90
N ALA A 101 17.48 1.94 19.93
CA ALA A 101 18.49 2.69 19.20
C ALA A 101 18.16 4.20 19.14
N PRO A 102 18.11 4.92 20.29
CA PRO A 102 17.74 6.33 20.32
C PRO A 102 18.68 7.24 19.53
N GLN A 103 19.95 6.85 19.35
CA GLN A 103 20.91 7.56 18.51
C GLN A 103 20.53 7.59 17.03
N ASP A 104 19.65 6.68 16.60
CA ASP A 104 19.20 6.53 15.22
C ASP A 104 17.87 7.26 14.95
N ALA A 105 17.48 8.22 15.80
CA ALA A 105 16.23 8.97 15.69
C ALA A 105 15.95 9.48 14.25
N GLY A 106 16.95 10.06 13.59
CA GLY A 106 16.80 10.57 12.23
C GLY A 106 16.53 9.50 11.16
N TYR A 107 16.91 8.24 11.38
CA TYR A 107 16.51 7.13 10.52
C TYR A 107 15.02 6.84 10.70
N PHE A 108 14.57 6.70 11.95
CA PHE A 108 13.16 6.42 12.25
C PHE A 108 12.22 7.57 11.90
N ASP A 109 12.68 8.83 11.94
CA ASP A 109 11.89 10.00 11.54
C ASP A 109 11.62 10.05 10.03
N ARG A 110 12.46 9.38 9.23
CA ARG A 110 12.36 9.32 7.77
C ARG A 110 11.85 7.98 7.25
N PHE A 111 11.55 7.04 8.15
CA PHE A 111 11.12 5.70 7.76
C PHE A 111 9.75 5.78 7.09
N ASP A 112 9.64 5.21 5.89
CA ASP A 112 8.39 5.17 5.14
C ASP A 112 7.57 3.94 5.56
N ALA A 113 6.68 4.14 6.53
CA ALA A 113 5.75 3.11 6.98
C ALA A 113 4.45 3.24 6.18
N GLU A 114 4.13 2.23 5.36
CA GLU A 114 2.95 2.26 4.51
C GLU A 114 1.91 1.20 4.93
N GLY A 115 0.64 1.63 5.04
CA GLY A 115 -0.48 0.70 5.18
C GLY A 115 -0.96 0.22 3.81
N HIS A 116 -0.71 -1.04 3.45
CA HIS A 116 -1.13 -1.64 2.18
C HIS A 116 -2.66 -1.65 2.10
N ARG A 117 -3.21 -0.91 1.13
CA ARG A 117 -4.64 -0.64 0.97
C ARG A 117 -5.29 -0.12 2.26
N GLY A 118 -4.53 0.68 3.02
CA GLY A 118 -4.88 1.20 4.34
C GLY A 118 -4.54 0.31 5.54
N GLY A 119 -4.20 -0.97 5.34
CA GLY A 119 -4.04 -1.96 6.42
C GLY A 119 -5.06 -3.08 6.30
N ARG A 120 -5.08 -3.71 5.12
CA ARG A 120 -6.12 -4.66 4.69
C ARG A 120 -6.29 -5.91 5.56
N ASP A 121 -5.33 -6.26 6.42
CA ASP A 121 -5.52 -7.37 7.35
C ASP A 121 -6.24 -6.95 8.64
N LEU A 122 -6.37 -5.64 8.90
CA LEU A 122 -7.09 -5.11 10.06
C LEU A 122 -8.54 -4.79 9.73
N ARG A 123 -8.80 -4.24 8.54
CA ARG A 123 -10.13 -3.80 8.06
C ARG A 123 -10.30 -4.17 6.58
N PRO A 124 -11.53 -4.17 6.04
CA PRO A 124 -11.77 -4.32 4.60
C PRO A 124 -10.92 -3.33 3.79
N GLU A 125 -10.13 -3.84 2.86
CA GLU A 125 -9.14 -3.06 2.10
C GLU A 125 -9.76 -1.89 1.33
N ASN A 126 -8.96 -0.84 1.10
CA ASN A 126 -9.34 0.25 0.20
C ASN A 126 -10.66 0.93 0.64
N THR A 127 -10.93 0.99 1.95
CA THR A 127 -12.11 1.63 2.57
C THR A 127 -11.71 2.66 3.62
N LEU A 128 -12.60 3.61 3.92
CA LEU A 128 -12.35 4.63 4.95
C LEU A 128 -11.96 4.00 6.31
N PRO A 129 -12.62 2.93 6.79
CA PRO A 129 -12.18 2.23 8.01
C PRO A 129 -10.77 1.65 7.94
N ALA A 130 -10.32 1.14 6.79
CA ALA A 130 -8.93 0.70 6.64
C ALA A 130 -7.97 1.87 6.71
N PHE A 131 -8.26 2.97 6.01
CA PHE A 131 -7.42 4.16 6.08
C PHE A 131 -7.32 4.74 7.49
N GLU A 132 -8.43 4.76 8.25
CA GLU A 132 -8.43 5.13 9.66
C GLU A 132 -7.53 4.21 10.49
N ALA A 133 -7.65 2.89 10.32
CA ALA A 133 -6.80 1.93 11.04
C ALA A 133 -5.30 2.12 10.73
N GLY A 134 -4.97 2.50 9.50
CA GLY A 134 -3.63 2.91 9.13
C GLY A 134 -3.15 4.14 9.91
N LEU A 135 -3.94 5.23 9.85
CA LEU A 135 -3.64 6.50 10.51
C LEU A 135 -3.54 6.37 12.03
N ASP A 136 -4.42 5.57 12.65
CA ASP A 136 -4.41 5.25 14.09
C ASP A 136 -3.09 4.58 14.51
N ASN A 137 -2.44 3.86 13.58
CA ASN A 137 -1.15 3.21 13.79
C ASN A 137 0.05 4.05 13.34
N LEU A 138 -0.17 5.33 13.06
CA LEU A 138 0.88 6.31 12.73
C LEU A 138 1.75 5.90 11.53
N ILE A 139 1.13 5.25 10.54
CA ILE A 139 1.76 5.11 9.22
C ILE A 139 1.99 6.50 8.62
N THR A 140 3.05 6.64 7.84
CA THR A 140 3.39 7.90 7.15
C THR A 140 2.76 8.00 5.77
N THR A 141 2.41 6.85 5.18
CA THR A 141 1.91 6.74 3.82
C THR A 141 0.73 5.77 3.76
N ILE A 142 -0.33 6.16 3.06
CA ILE A 142 -1.43 5.25 2.71
C ILE A 142 -1.14 4.73 1.31
N GLU A 143 -0.86 3.43 1.19
CA GLU A 143 -0.83 2.77 -0.11
C GLU A 143 -2.29 2.41 -0.48
N THR A 144 -2.66 2.66 -1.73
CA THR A 144 -4.01 2.40 -2.24
C THR A 144 -3.98 2.16 -3.74
N ASP A 145 -4.98 1.46 -4.23
CA ASP A 145 -5.14 1.16 -5.65
C ASP A 145 -6.23 2.01 -6.30
N THR A 146 -6.15 2.24 -7.61
CA THR A 146 -7.16 3.04 -8.34
C THR A 146 -7.58 2.43 -9.68
N GLY A 147 -8.86 2.59 -10.01
CA GLY A 147 -9.43 2.39 -11.35
C GLY A 147 -10.23 3.61 -11.80
N VAL A 148 -10.52 3.71 -13.10
CA VAL A 148 -11.25 4.86 -13.67
C VAL A 148 -12.67 4.43 -14.05
N THR A 149 -13.65 5.12 -13.48
CA THR A 149 -15.09 4.91 -13.69
C THR A 149 -15.58 5.43 -15.05
N ALA A 150 -16.81 5.09 -15.42
CA ALA A 150 -17.44 5.53 -16.67
C ALA A 150 -17.58 7.06 -16.77
N ASP A 151 -17.66 7.77 -15.64
CA ASP A 151 -17.70 9.23 -15.51
C ASP A 151 -16.33 9.84 -15.19
N HIS A 152 -15.25 9.10 -15.46
CA HIS A 152 -13.85 9.53 -15.34
C HIS A 152 -13.39 9.90 -13.92
N VAL A 153 -14.06 9.37 -12.90
CA VAL A 153 -13.63 9.51 -11.50
C VAL A 153 -12.66 8.38 -11.13
N SER A 154 -11.58 8.72 -10.43
CA SER A 154 -10.61 7.75 -9.91
C SER A 154 -11.17 7.05 -8.66
N LEU A 155 -11.80 5.90 -8.86
CA LEU A 155 -12.33 5.04 -7.81
C LEU A 155 -11.20 4.22 -7.20
N ILE A 156 -11.20 4.09 -5.88
CA ILE A 156 -10.23 3.30 -5.14
C ILE A 156 -10.64 1.82 -5.16
N SER A 157 -9.83 0.99 -5.80
CA SER A 157 -10.03 -0.47 -5.92
C SER A 157 -8.80 -1.11 -6.56
N HIS A 158 -8.45 -2.30 -6.08
CA HIS A 158 -7.37 -3.09 -6.64
C HIS A 158 -7.77 -3.80 -7.94
N GLU A 159 -8.94 -4.43 -7.93
CA GLU A 159 -9.46 -5.11 -9.10
C GLU A 159 -10.00 -4.10 -10.11
N GLN A 160 -9.97 -4.48 -11.39
CA GLN A 160 -10.55 -3.68 -12.49
C GLN A 160 -12.09 -3.68 -12.50
N PHE A 161 -12.71 -4.37 -11.55
CA PHE A 161 -14.14 -4.53 -11.35
C PHE A 161 -14.46 -4.39 -9.86
N ILE A 162 -15.71 -4.07 -9.53
CA ILE A 162 -16.14 -4.06 -8.13
C ILE A 162 -16.03 -5.49 -7.60
N ASN A 163 -15.10 -5.75 -6.69
CA ASN A 163 -14.70 -7.11 -6.32
C ASN A 163 -15.79 -7.79 -5.46
N PRO A 164 -16.40 -8.90 -5.90
CA PRO A 164 -17.43 -9.61 -5.15
C PRO A 164 -16.89 -10.32 -3.89
N GLN A 165 -15.57 -10.48 -3.74
CA GLN A 165 -14.96 -11.00 -2.52
C GLN A 165 -14.93 -9.95 -1.40
N THR A 166 -14.83 -8.66 -1.74
CA THR A 166 -14.79 -7.54 -0.78
C THR A 166 -16.14 -6.83 -0.66
N CYS A 167 -16.95 -6.82 -1.73
CA CYS A 167 -18.20 -6.06 -1.81
C CYS A 167 -19.44 -6.93 -2.00
N ARG A 168 -20.57 -6.43 -1.48
CA ARG A 168 -21.93 -6.94 -1.73
C ARG A 168 -22.75 -5.89 -2.46
N ALA A 169 -23.73 -6.34 -3.25
CA ALA A 169 -24.75 -5.46 -3.81
C ALA A 169 -25.79 -5.10 -2.73
N ASN A 170 -26.29 -3.87 -2.78
CA ASN A 170 -27.31 -3.36 -1.85
C ASN A 170 -28.74 -3.74 -2.26
N ASP A 171 -28.96 -4.13 -3.52
CA ASP A 171 -30.27 -4.42 -4.13
C ASP A 171 -30.71 -5.90 -4.01
N VAL A 172 -30.18 -6.61 -3.01
CA VAL A 172 -30.52 -8.00 -2.60
C VAL A 172 -30.17 -9.10 -3.61
N SER A 173 -29.61 -8.74 -4.77
CA SER A 173 -29.10 -9.73 -5.74
C SER A 173 -27.78 -10.36 -5.25
N GLU A 174 -27.61 -11.66 -5.46
CA GLU A 174 -26.32 -12.32 -5.23
C GLU A 174 -25.27 -11.70 -6.16
N TYR A 175 -24.19 -11.16 -5.58
CA TYR A 175 -23.10 -10.54 -6.33
C TYR A 175 -21.85 -11.44 -6.30
N SER A 176 -21.40 -11.84 -7.49
CA SER A 176 -20.38 -12.88 -7.69
C SER A 176 -19.51 -12.58 -8.93
N GLU A 177 -18.56 -13.46 -9.24
CA GLU A 177 -17.69 -13.32 -10.40
C GLU A 177 -18.43 -13.37 -11.75
N THR A 178 -19.59 -14.04 -11.82
CA THR A 178 -20.33 -14.22 -13.08
C THR A 178 -21.14 -13.00 -13.49
N ASN A 179 -21.47 -12.13 -12.53
CA ASN A 179 -22.24 -10.90 -12.74
C ASN A 179 -21.49 -9.65 -12.23
N LYS A 180 -20.16 -9.73 -12.14
CA LYS A 180 -19.31 -8.61 -11.73
C LYS A 180 -19.42 -7.43 -12.69
N ILE A 181 -19.27 -6.23 -12.13
CA ILE A 181 -19.32 -4.96 -12.87
C ILE A 181 -17.92 -4.38 -12.97
N TRP A 182 -17.46 -4.13 -14.19
CA TRP A 182 -16.19 -3.47 -14.45
C TRP A 182 -16.26 -2.00 -14.02
N ILE A 183 -15.18 -1.49 -13.43
CA ILE A 183 -15.12 -0.09 -12.96
C ILE A 183 -15.38 0.87 -14.12
N LYS A 184 -14.80 0.61 -15.29
CA LYS A 184 -15.02 1.42 -16.51
C LYS A 184 -16.47 1.46 -17.02
N ASP A 185 -17.34 0.56 -16.54
CA ASP A 185 -18.72 0.40 -17.00
C ASP A 185 -19.76 0.88 -15.95
N ILE A 186 -19.31 1.54 -14.87
CA ILE A 186 -20.18 2.10 -13.82
C ILE A 186 -19.74 3.52 -13.46
N THR A 187 -20.69 4.40 -13.16
CA THR A 187 -20.37 5.74 -12.64
C THR A 187 -20.03 5.69 -11.15
N MET A 188 -19.30 6.69 -10.64
CA MET A 188 -18.97 6.75 -9.21
C MET A 188 -20.22 6.74 -8.31
N ALA A 189 -21.24 7.52 -8.67
CA ALA A 189 -22.49 7.61 -7.92
C ALA A 189 -23.26 6.28 -7.92
N GLU A 190 -23.23 5.54 -9.02
CA GLU A 190 -23.81 4.20 -9.08
C GLU A 190 -23.03 3.20 -8.24
N ALA A 191 -21.69 3.25 -8.25
CA ALA A 191 -20.87 2.38 -7.42
C ALA A 191 -21.20 2.56 -5.93
N GLN A 192 -21.27 3.81 -5.46
CA GLN A 192 -21.61 4.13 -4.07
C GLN A 192 -23.03 3.75 -3.69
N ARG A 193 -23.99 3.92 -4.61
CA ARG A 193 -25.38 3.53 -4.36
C ARG A 193 -25.55 2.01 -4.30
N ARG A 194 -24.89 1.29 -5.21
CA ARG A 194 -25.16 -0.13 -5.46
C ARG A 194 -24.33 -1.06 -4.59
N PHE A 195 -23.19 -0.63 -4.06
CA PHE A 195 -22.25 -1.53 -3.40
C PHE A 195 -21.83 -1.07 -2.00
N THR A 196 -21.55 -2.04 -1.15
CA THR A 196 -20.89 -1.85 0.13
C THR A 196 -19.77 -2.88 0.25
N CYS A 197 -18.55 -2.41 0.51
CA CYS A 197 -17.31 -3.18 0.49
C CYS A 197 -16.86 -3.55 1.91
N ASP A 198 -17.72 -4.28 2.61
CA ASP A 198 -17.62 -4.56 4.03
C ASP A 198 -17.28 -6.04 4.35
N LYS A 199 -16.98 -6.86 3.34
CA LYS A 199 -16.69 -8.29 3.54
C LYS A 199 -15.30 -8.50 4.13
N THR A 200 -15.22 -9.42 5.09
CA THR A 200 -13.95 -9.90 5.65
C THR A 200 -13.59 -11.25 5.04
N PHE A 201 -12.38 -11.37 4.48
CA PHE A 201 -11.90 -12.60 3.82
C PHE A 201 -10.42 -12.90 4.08
N ARG A 202 -9.70 -12.03 4.81
CA ARG A 202 -8.26 -12.14 5.10
C ARG A 202 -7.93 -12.96 6.35
N GLY A 203 -8.92 -13.60 6.96
CA GLY A 203 -8.78 -14.44 8.15
C GLY A 203 -9.26 -13.76 9.44
N ALA A 204 -8.95 -14.37 10.58
CA ALA A 204 -9.57 -14.04 11.87
C ALA A 204 -9.24 -12.63 12.42
N ASN A 205 -8.16 -12.03 11.94
CA ASN A 205 -7.68 -10.72 12.41
C ASN A 205 -8.42 -9.55 11.74
N GLN A 206 -8.97 -9.75 10.54
CA GLN A 206 -9.69 -8.70 9.82
C GLN A 206 -11.06 -8.50 10.44
N LYS A 207 -11.37 -7.26 10.83
CA LYS A 207 -12.63 -6.91 11.49
C LYS A 207 -13.46 -5.97 10.62
N ASN A 208 -14.76 -6.21 10.60
CA ASN A 208 -15.77 -5.25 10.16
C ASN A 208 -16.59 -4.86 11.39
N ASP A 209 -16.05 -3.90 12.14
CA ASP A 209 -16.66 -3.35 13.35
C ASP A 209 -16.47 -1.83 13.33
N LEU A 210 -17.58 -1.12 13.12
CA LEU A 210 -17.60 0.34 13.00
C LEU A 210 -17.20 1.06 14.29
N THR A 211 -17.28 0.40 15.45
CA THR A 211 -16.83 1.00 16.72
C THR A 211 -15.31 1.19 16.76
N LEU A 212 -14.58 0.50 15.88
CA LEU A 212 -13.14 0.62 15.72
C LEU A 212 -12.73 1.60 14.62
N SER A 213 -13.70 2.33 14.04
CA SER A 213 -13.48 3.34 12.99
C SER A 213 -14.46 4.53 13.13
N PRO A 214 -14.49 5.18 14.31
CA PRO A 214 -15.44 6.26 14.58
C PRO A 214 -15.28 7.48 13.66
N VAL A 215 -14.06 7.79 13.22
CA VAL A 215 -13.81 8.96 12.35
C VAL A 215 -14.37 8.70 10.94
N ALA A 216 -14.19 7.50 10.40
CA ALA A 216 -14.76 7.08 9.13
C ALA A 216 -16.29 7.09 9.18
N VAL A 217 -16.89 6.68 10.30
CA VAL A 217 -18.35 6.74 10.52
C VAL A 217 -18.83 8.18 10.50
N GLU A 218 -18.18 9.08 11.24
CA GLU A 218 -18.59 10.49 11.28
C GLU A 218 -18.40 11.17 9.93
N PHE A 219 -17.26 10.93 9.25
CA PHE A 219 -17.02 11.44 7.91
C PHE A 219 -18.10 10.98 6.92
N ALA A 220 -18.45 9.69 6.95
CA ALA A 220 -19.49 9.14 6.10
C ALA A 220 -20.85 9.80 6.39
N HIS A 221 -21.16 10.06 7.65
CA HIS A 221 -22.36 10.78 8.06
C HIS A 221 -22.37 12.24 7.55
N GLU A 222 -21.29 13.00 7.75
CA GLU A 222 -21.18 14.40 7.30
C GLU A 222 -21.29 14.53 5.77
N LYS A 223 -20.67 13.60 5.04
CA LYS A 223 -20.70 13.56 3.58
C LYS A 223 -21.96 12.92 3.00
N GLY A 224 -22.89 12.45 3.85
CA GLY A 224 -24.14 11.81 3.42
C GLY A 224 -23.93 10.49 2.67
N LEU A 225 -22.84 9.77 2.95
CA LEU A 225 -22.56 8.45 2.37
C LEU A 225 -23.47 7.39 3.01
N LEU A 226 -23.88 6.39 2.22
CA LEU A 226 -24.72 5.29 2.72
C LEU A 226 -24.04 4.45 3.81
N SER A 227 -22.71 4.40 3.78
CA SER A 227 -21.86 3.63 4.69
C SER A 227 -20.42 4.13 4.56
N PRO A 228 -19.57 4.01 5.59
CA PRO A 228 -18.12 4.24 5.45
C PRO A 228 -17.43 3.19 4.55
N TYR A 229 -18.13 2.11 4.18
CA TYR A 229 -17.65 1.07 3.27
C TYR A 229 -18.16 1.24 1.82
N VAL A 230 -18.75 2.37 1.45
CA VAL A 230 -19.06 2.60 0.04
C VAL A 230 -17.77 2.62 -0.79
N PRO A 231 -17.79 2.20 -2.06
CA PRO A 231 -16.68 2.48 -2.96
C PRO A 231 -16.25 3.95 -2.85
N THR A 232 -14.99 4.16 -2.50
CA THR A 232 -14.44 5.50 -2.21
C THR A 232 -13.63 5.96 -3.42
N ASN A 233 -13.52 7.26 -3.65
CA ASN A 233 -12.63 7.81 -4.69
C ASN A 233 -11.43 8.55 -4.06
N VAL A 234 -10.45 8.88 -4.90
CA VAL A 234 -9.21 9.54 -4.45
C VAL A 234 -9.46 10.91 -3.80
N GLU A 235 -10.42 11.70 -4.31
CA GLU A 235 -10.77 13.00 -3.71
C GLU A 235 -11.31 12.82 -2.29
N GLN A 236 -12.21 11.86 -2.10
CA GLN A 236 -12.77 11.50 -0.79
C GLN A 236 -11.70 11.01 0.19
N LEU A 237 -10.65 10.31 -0.28
CA LEU A 237 -9.53 9.93 0.56
C LEU A 237 -8.77 11.17 1.08
N TYR A 238 -8.47 12.16 0.23
CA TYR A 238 -7.82 13.39 0.66
C TYR A 238 -8.69 14.20 1.64
N ASP A 239 -9.99 14.30 1.37
CA ASP A 239 -10.97 14.89 2.28
C ASP A 239 -10.98 14.16 3.62
N PHE A 240 -10.98 12.83 3.60
CA PHE A 240 -10.99 12.00 4.81
C PHE A 240 -9.73 12.19 5.65
N VAL A 241 -8.55 12.21 5.02
CA VAL A 241 -7.29 12.47 5.75
C VAL A 241 -7.30 13.87 6.36
N SER A 242 -7.83 14.86 5.64
CA SER A 242 -7.99 16.22 6.17
C SER A 242 -8.93 16.26 7.35
N PHE A 243 -10.06 15.54 7.27
CA PHE A 243 -11.04 15.40 8.35
C PHE A 243 -10.48 14.64 9.57
N TYR A 244 -9.71 13.59 9.36
CA TYR A 244 -9.08 12.83 10.44
C TYR A 244 -8.10 13.68 11.26
N ALA A 245 -7.47 14.68 10.65
CA ALA A 245 -6.50 15.55 11.29
C ALA A 245 -7.12 16.72 12.11
N THR A 246 -8.44 16.89 12.10
CA THR A 246 -9.13 17.98 12.83
C THR A 246 -9.51 17.58 14.26
#